data_AF-A0AB33KU72-F1
#
_entry.id   AF-A0AB33KU72-F1
#
_cell.length_a   1.000
_cell.length_b   1.000
_cell.length_c   1.000
_cell.angle_alpha   90.00
_cell.angle_beta   90.00
_cell.angle_gamma   90.00
#
_symmetry.space_group_name_H-M   'P 1'
#
loop_
_entity.id
_entity.type
_entity.pdbx_description
1 polymer ?
#
loop_
_entity_poly.entity_id
_entity_poly.type
_entity_poly.pdbx_seq_one_letter_code
_entity_poly.pdbx_strand_id
1 'polypeptide(L)'
;MLYNNTPKFIKFALGENVKQSNWGDLNTIRFPQTRMGVEQVYIDYFQRAKEYDAKKKSGQPYRKDIELETLAEIINKERFISCHSYVQSEINMLMKVAEQFNFNINTFTHILEGYKLADKMKEHGVGGSTFADWWAYKYEVNDAIPYNAAIMHNQGVTVAINSDDAEMSRRLNQEAAKLIKYGGLSEQEAWATVTINPAKLLHLNDRTGSIKEGKDADVVVWSGNPLSVYSKAEKTIIDGAVYFDIEKDLEKRKAIKAERAKLINMMLQEKIKGGKTQAPKKKTQKLFHCDTE
;
A
#
# COMPACT_ATOMS: atom_id res chain seq x y z
N MET A 1 10.00 -8.86 6.96
CA MET A 1 9.48 -10.22 6.72
C MET A 1 9.43 -10.42 5.21
N LEU A 2 10.05 -11.46 4.70
CA LEU A 2 9.97 -11.85 3.29
C LEU A 2 9.25 -13.19 3.24
N TYR A 3 8.11 -13.24 2.58
CA TYR A 3 7.35 -14.46 2.39
C TYR A 3 7.90 -15.18 1.15
N ASN A 4 8.36 -16.42 1.33
CA ASN A 4 8.81 -17.24 0.20
C ASN A 4 7.61 -17.74 -0.60
N ASN A 5 7.76 -17.88 -1.92
CA ASN A 5 6.74 -18.43 -2.83
C ASN A 5 5.39 -17.70 -2.80
N THR A 6 5.39 -16.38 -2.65
CA THR A 6 4.15 -15.59 -2.77
C THR A 6 3.79 -15.28 -4.21
N PRO A 7 2.49 -15.05 -4.48
CA PRO A 7 2.04 -14.50 -5.75
C PRO A 7 2.83 -13.25 -6.15
N LYS A 8 3.10 -13.13 -7.45
CA LYS A 8 3.81 -11.97 -8.00
C LYS A 8 2.84 -10.82 -8.15
N PHE A 9 3.26 -9.61 -7.79
CA PHE A 9 2.49 -8.39 -8.00
C PHE A 9 3.21 -7.44 -8.96
N ILE A 10 2.46 -6.55 -9.58
CA ILE A 10 2.97 -5.42 -10.35
C ILE A 10 2.15 -4.18 -10.06
N LYS A 11 2.85 -3.05 -9.92
CA LYS A 11 2.24 -1.75 -9.69
C LYS A 11 1.91 -1.09 -11.02
N PHE A 12 0.63 -0.83 -11.25
CA PHE A 12 0.16 0.07 -12.31
C PHE A 12 -0.19 1.43 -11.71
N ALA A 13 -0.32 2.43 -12.57
CA ALA A 13 -0.82 3.74 -12.20
C ALA A 13 -1.80 4.28 -13.24
N LEU A 14 -2.72 5.12 -12.76
CA LEU A 14 -3.69 5.90 -13.52
C LEU A 14 -3.60 7.36 -13.03
N GLY A 15 -4.38 8.25 -13.63
CA GLY A 15 -4.53 9.62 -13.17
C GLY A 15 -3.45 10.57 -13.67
N GLU A 16 -3.35 11.72 -13.00
CA GLU A 16 -2.47 12.81 -13.44
C GLU A 16 -0.99 12.43 -13.50
N ASN A 17 -0.55 11.54 -12.62
CA ASN A 17 0.84 11.08 -12.53
C ASN A 17 1.32 10.37 -13.81
N VAL A 18 0.42 9.70 -14.54
CA VAL A 18 0.79 8.93 -15.73
C VAL A 18 0.86 9.82 -16.96
N LYS A 19 -0.10 10.74 -17.10
CA LYS A 19 -0.16 11.64 -18.26
C LYS A 19 0.81 12.81 -18.17
N GLN A 20 1.10 13.30 -16.96
CA GLN A 20 2.00 14.43 -16.67
C GLN A 20 1.72 15.74 -17.44
N SER A 21 0.58 15.83 -18.13
CA SER A 21 0.25 16.93 -19.05
C SER A 21 0.18 18.32 -18.41
N ASN A 22 0.12 18.39 -17.08
CA ASN A 22 0.00 19.62 -16.30
C ASN A 22 1.29 19.94 -15.53
N TRP A 23 2.41 19.28 -15.83
CA TRP A 23 3.67 19.39 -15.07
C TRP A 23 4.71 20.29 -15.76
N GLY A 24 4.25 21.15 -16.67
CA GLY A 24 5.09 22.06 -17.46
C GLY A 24 5.63 21.44 -18.76
N ASP A 25 6.21 22.30 -19.58
CA ASP A 25 6.53 22.02 -20.99
C ASP A 25 7.47 20.82 -21.21
N LEU A 26 8.34 20.53 -20.23
CA LEU A 26 9.26 19.39 -20.32
C LEU A 26 8.57 18.03 -20.18
N ASN A 27 7.35 18.00 -19.64
CA ASN A 27 6.60 16.76 -19.35
C ASN A 27 5.54 16.43 -20.42
N THR A 28 5.37 17.27 -21.44
CA THR A 28 4.33 17.11 -22.49
C THR A 28 4.81 16.39 -23.75
N ILE A 29 6.09 16.00 -23.81
CA ILE A 29 6.72 15.39 -25.00
C ILE A 29 6.59 13.86 -25.08
N ARG A 30 6.12 13.22 -24.01
CA ARG A 30 6.03 11.75 -23.89
C ARG A 30 4.59 11.28 -24.05
N PHE A 31 4.38 10.20 -24.80
CA PHE A 31 3.09 9.49 -24.79
C PHE A 31 2.96 8.60 -23.53
N PRO A 32 1.79 8.52 -22.86
CA PRO A 32 0.53 9.21 -23.16
C PRO A 32 0.40 10.58 -22.46
N GLN A 33 -0.36 11.50 -23.06
CA GLN A 33 -0.70 12.83 -22.49
C GLN A 33 -2.18 12.98 -22.12
N THR A 34 -3.01 12.01 -22.46
CA THR A 34 -4.46 12.01 -22.21
C THR A 34 -4.88 10.70 -21.56
N ARG A 35 -6.04 10.70 -20.89
CA ARG A 35 -6.62 9.47 -20.30
C ARG A 35 -6.93 8.41 -21.37
N MET A 36 -7.39 8.83 -22.55
CA MET A 36 -7.58 7.93 -23.70
C MET A 36 -6.24 7.38 -24.21
N GLY A 37 -5.18 8.18 -24.18
CA GLY A 37 -3.83 7.69 -24.49
C GLY A 37 -3.37 6.62 -23.50
N VAL A 38 -3.68 6.77 -22.21
CA VAL A 38 -3.39 5.75 -21.19
C VAL A 38 -4.10 4.43 -21.49
N GLU A 39 -5.40 4.48 -21.83
CA GLU A 39 -6.15 3.31 -22.30
C GLU A 39 -5.48 2.65 -23.50
N GLN A 40 -5.08 3.44 -24.49
CA GLN A 40 -4.42 2.94 -25.70
C GLN A 40 -3.07 2.27 -25.40
N VAL A 41 -2.29 2.77 -24.43
CA VAL A 41 -1.06 2.10 -23.96
C VAL A 41 -1.40 0.70 -23.43
N TYR A 42 -2.42 0.57 -22.58
CA TYR A 42 -2.77 -0.74 -22.04
C TYR A 42 -3.24 -1.70 -23.14
N ILE A 43 -4.12 -1.24 -24.04
CA ILE A 43 -4.62 -2.08 -25.14
C ILE A 43 -3.47 -2.55 -26.04
N ASP A 44 -2.57 -1.66 -26.46
CA ASP A 44 -1.43 -2.02 -27.31
C ASP A 44 -0.53 -3.05 -26.64
N TYR A 45 -0.12 -2.81 -25.40
CA TYR A 45 0.82 -3.68 -24.70
C TYR A 45 0.22 -5.03 -24.34
N PHE A 46 -1.05 -5.11 -23.93
CA PHE A 46 -1.70 -6.40 -23.67
C PHE A 46 -1.96 -7.18 -24.96
N GLN A 47 -2.26 -6.50 -26.07
CA GLN A 47 -2.38 -7.16 -27.37
C GLN A 47 -1.03 -7.74 -27.82
N ARG A 48 0.05 -6.98 -27.72
CA ARG A 48 1.42 -7.46 -27.99
C ARG A 48 1.82 -8.63 -27.09
N ALA A 49 1.47 -8.56 -25.81
CA ALA A 49 1.73 -9.64 -24.86
C ALA A 49 0.94 -10.92 -25.20
N LYS A 50 -0.31 -10.79 -25.63
CA LYS A 50 -1.14 -11.91 -26.08
C LYS A 50 -0.55 -12.59 -27.32
N GLU A 51 -0.10 -11.82 -28.30
CA GLU A 51 0.57 -12.35 -29.50
C GLU A 51 1.92 -13.01 -29.17
N TYR A 52 2.69 -12.38 -28.28
CA TYR A 52 3.94 -12.93 -27.76
C TYR A 52 3.71 -14.27 -27.04
N ASP A 53 2.72 -14.36 -26.15
CA ASP A 53 2.38 -15.57 -25.41
C ASP A 53 1.89 -16.69 -26.34
N ALA A 54 1.07 -16.37 -27.36
CA ALA A 54 0.66 -17.33 -28.37
C ALA A 54 1.87 -17.88 -29.17
N LYS A 55 2.81 -17.01 -29.56
CA LYS A 55 4.04 -17.44 -30.26
C LYS A 55 4.92 -18.29 -29.36
N LYS A 56 5.11 -17.91 -28.10
CA LYS A 56 5.85 -18.68 -27.10
C LYS A 56 5.27 -20.10 -26.95
N LYS A 57 3.93 -20.21 -26.84
CA LYS A 57 3.23 -21.50 -26.70
C LYS A 57 3.20 -22.35 -27.98
N SER A 58 3.48 -21.76 -29.15
CA SER A 58 3.49 -22.46 -30.45
C SER A 58 4.69 -23.37 -30.68
N GLY A 59 5.76 -23.25 -29.87
CA GLY A 59 7.01 -23.98 -30.06
C GLY A 59 7.91 -23.43 -31.18
N GLN A 60 7.48 -22.38 -31.90
CA GLN A 60 8.32 -21.70 -32.87
C GLN A 60 9.44 -20.89 -32.19
N PRO A 61 10.60 -20.70 -32.84
CA PRO A 61 11.61 -19.77 -32.36
C PRO A 61 11.04 -18.36 -32.16
N TYR A 62 11.26 -17.80 -30.98
CA TYR A 62 10.82 -16.46 -30.64
C TYR A 62 11.95 -15.69 -29.93
N ARG A 63 11.93 -14.36 -30.07
CA ARG A 63 12.83 -13.49 -29.32
C ARG A 63 12.22 -13.25 -27.95
N LYS A 64 12.93 -13.61 -26.89
CA LYS A 64 12.50 -13.32 -25.52
C LYS A 64 12.47 -11.81 -25.29
N ASP A 65 11.35 -11.33 -24.78
CA ASP A 65 11.13 -9.93 -24.40
C ASP A 65 10.63 -9.93 -22.95
N ILE A 66 11.40 -9.33 -22.04
CA ILE A 66 11.12 -9.38 -20.60
C ILE A 66 9.88 -8.56 -20.21
N GLU A 67 9.56 -7.51 -20.97
CA GLU A 67 8.38 -6.68 -20.72
C GLU A 67 7.13 -7.46 -21.13
N LEU A 68 7.15 -8.02 -22.35
CA LEU A 68 6.03 -8.83 -22.84
C LEU A 68 5.86 -10.13 -22.05
N GLU A 69 6.95 -10.73 -21.56
CA GLU A 69 6.90 -11.87 -20.64
C GLU A 69 6.15 -11.52 -19.36
N THR A 70 6.45 -10.36 -18.76
CA THR A 70 5.81 -9.89 -17.53
C THR A 70 4.31 -9.62 -17.75
N LEU A 71 3.94 -9.06 -18.90
CA LEU A 71 2.54 -8.83 -19.25
C LEU A 71 1.80 -10.13 -19.60
N ALA A 72 2.49 -11.09 -20.22
CA ALA A 72 1.94 -12.42 -20.48
C ALA A 72 1.65 -13.16 -19.16
N GLU A 73 2.50 -13.04 -18.14
CA GLU A 73 2.22 -13.56 -16.78
C GLU A 73 0.90 -13.00 -16.22
N ILE A 74 0.55 -11.73 -16.50
CA ILE A 74 -0.72 -11.13 -16.06
C ILE A 74 -1.91 -11.77 -16.79
N ILE A 75 -1.82 -11.89 -18.12
CA ILE A 75 -2.86 -12.52 -18.95
C ILE A 75 -3.09 -13.97 -18.51
N ASN A 76 -2.01 -14.68 -18.17
CA ASN A 76 -2.04 -16.05 -17.67
C ASN A 76 -2.40 -16.16 -16.17
N LYS A 77 -2.72 -15.05 -15.48
CA LYS A 77 -3.11 -14.99 -14.06
C LYS A 77 -2.02 -15.50 -13.09
N GLU A 78 -0.76 -15.35 -13.48
CA GLU A 78 0.43 -15.69 -12.69
C GLU A 78 0.99 -14.46 -11.95
N ARG A 79 0.59 -13.26 -12.37
CA ARG A 79 0.97 -11.97 -11.78
C ARG A 79 -0.24 -11.05 -11.64
N PHE A 80 -0.38 -10.42 -10.47
CA PHE A 80 -1.55 -9.64 -10.09
C PHE A 80 -1.28 -8.14 -10.12
N ILE A 81 -2.23 -7.38 -10.67
CA ILE A 81 -2.12 -5.92 -10.77
C ILE A 81 -2.64 -5.26 -9.48
N SER A 82 -1.79 -4.45 -8.86
CA SER A 82 -2.20 -3.41 -7.91
C SER A 82 -2.09 -2.06 -8.60
N CYS A 83 -3.18 -1.30 -8.73
CA CYS A 83 -3.23 -0.11 -9.58
C CYS A 83 -3.50 1.16 -8.77
N HIS A 84 -2.60 2.13 -8.81
CA HIS A 84 -2.85 3.49 -8.32
C HIS A 84 -3.98 4.15 -9.12
N SER A 85 -5.04 4.59 -8.46
CA SER A 85 -6.23 5.12 -9.10
C SER A 85 -6.98 6.09 -8.19
N TYR A 86 -7.72 7.03 -8.77
CA TYR A 86 -8.57 7.94 -8.02
C TYR A 86 -9.97 8.03 -8.63
N VAL A 87 -10.05 8.41 -9.91
CA VAL A 87 -11.30 8.79 -10.58
C VAL A 87 -12.00 7.59 -11.22
N GLN A 88 -13.32 7.55 -11.11
CA GLN A 88 -14.18 6.49 -11.62
C GLN A 88 -13.96 6.19 -13.11
N SER A 89 -13.71 7.21 -13.94
CA SER A 89 -13.60 7.02 -15.39
C SER A 89 -12.43 6.11 -15.76
N GLU A 90 -11.29 6.26 -15.09
CA GLU A 90 -10.11 5.44 -15.34
C GLU A 90 -10.18 4.08 -14.65
N ILE A 91 -10.79 4.01 -13.47
CA ILE A 91 -11.04 2.74 -12.78
C ILE A 91 -11.92 1.84 -13.65
N ASN A 92 -13.04 2.39 -14.16
CA ASN A 92 -13.95 1.68 -15.04
C ASN A 92 -13.29 1.30 -16.37
N MET A 93 -12.47 2.19 -16.95
CA MET A 93 -11.70 1.90 -18.16
C MET A 93 -10.78 0.70 -17.94
N LEU A 94 -9.97 0.69 -16.88
CA LEU A 94 -9.00 -0.38 -16.67
C LEU A 94 -9.67 -1.74 -16.36
N MET A 95 -10.81 -1.74 -15.66
CA MET A 95 -11.62 -2.97 -15.49
C MET A 95 -12.08 -3.53 -16.85
N LYS A 96 -12.59 -2.67 -17.74
CA LYS A 96 -13.01 -3.07 -19.09
C LYS A 96 -11.86 -3.57 -19.95
N VAL A 97 -10.69 -2.94 -19.87
CA VAL A 97 -9.48 -3.43 -20.57
C VAL A 97 -9.11 -4.81 -20.04
N ALA A 98 -9.10 -5.02 -18.72
CA ALA A 98 -8.79 -6.33 -18.14
C ALA A 98 -9.78 -7.42 -18.61
N GLU A 99 -11.08 -7.10 -18.67
CA GLU A 99 -12.12 -7.99 -19.19
C GLU A 99 -11.90 -8.37 -20.66
N GLN A 100 -11.49 -7.42 -21.52
CA GLN A 100 -11.18 -7.69 -22.93
C GLN A 100 -10.06 -8.71 -23.12
N PHE A 101 -9.11 -8.76 -22.19
CA PHE A 101 -7.98 -9.70 -22.20
C PHE A 101 -8.17 -10.89 -21.24
N ASN A 102 -9.38 -11.07 -20.69
CA ASN A 102 -9.77 -12.21 -19.85
C ASN A 102 -8.97 -12.36 -18.54
N PHE A 103 -8.61 -11.25 -17.91
CA PHE A 103 -8.03 -11.21 -16.57
C PHE A 103 -8.76 -10.21 -15.67
N ASN A 104 -8.44 -10.21 -14.38
CA ASN A 104 -9.04 -9.30 -13.40
C ASN A 104 -7.96 -8.43 -12.75
N ILE A 105 -8.31 -7.17 -12.46
CA ILE A 105 -7.50 -6.32 -11.60
C ILE A 105 -7.64 -6.83 -10.16
N ASN A 106 -6.52 -6.99 -9.45
CA ASN A 106 -6.55 -7.51 -8.09
C ASN A 106 -6.95 -6.44 -7.08
N THR A 107 -6.28 -5.28 -7.14
CA THR A 107 -6.55 -4.18 -6.21
C THR A 107 -6.41 -2.84 -6.89
N PHE A 108 -7.38 -1.96 -6.70
CA PHE A 108 -7.20 -0.52 -6.91
C PHE A 108 -6.77 0.13 -5.60
N THR A 109 -5.64 0.84 -5.62
CA THR A 109 -5.10 1.59 -4.48
C THR A 109 -5.46 3.06 -4.55
N HIS A 110 -5.63 3.68 -3.39
CA HIS A 110 -6.24 4.98 -3.11
C HIS A 110 -7.74 5.02 -3.45
N ILE A 111 -8.11 4.75 -4.70
CA ILE A 111 -9.48 4.50 -5.19
C ILE A 111 -10.55 5.41 -4.55
N LEU A 112 -10.29 6.71 -4.53
CA LEU A 112 -11.11 7.67 -3.77
C LEU A 112 -12.52 7.86 -4.33
N GLU A 113 -12.75 7.51 -5.60
CA GLU A 113 -14.09 7.41 -6.20
C GLU A 113 -14.61 5.97 -6.34
N GLY A 114 -14.04 5.01 -5.62
CA GLY A 114 -14.46 3.60 -5.68
C GLY A 114 -15.93 3.40 -5.35
N TYR A 115 -16.48 4.21 -4.44
CA TYR A 115 -17.90 4.21 -4.08
C TYR A 115 -18.85 4.46 -5.26
N LYS A 116 -18.39 5.17 -6.30
CA LYS A 116 -19.19 5.42 -7.51
C LYS A 116 -19.27 4.19 -8.43
N LEU A 117 -18.42 3.18 -8.19
CA LEU A 117 -18.28 1.97 -9.01
C LEU A 117 -18.34 0.67 -8.20
N ALA A 118 -18.79 0.72 -6.95
CA ALA A 118 -18.74 -0.43 -6.05
C ALA A 118 -19.45 -1.67 -6.63
N ASP A 119 -20.54 -1.45 -7.37
CA ASP A 119 -21.30 -2.49 -8.09
C ASP A 119 -20.43 -3.21 -9.13
N LYS A 120 -19.77 -2.42 -9.99
CA LYS A 120 -18.89 -2.92 -11.05
C LYS A 120 -17.63 -3.56 -10.49
N MET A 121 -17.09 -3.01 -9.41
CA MET A 121 -15.95 -3.61 -8.71
C MET A 121 -16.31 -4.99 -8.16
N LYS A 122 -17.51 -5.14 -7.60
CA LYS A 122 -18.00 -6.42 -7.09
C LYS A 122 -18.16 -7.45 -8.20
N GLU A 123 -18.75 -7.05 -9.32
CA GLU A 123 -18.91 -7.90 -10.52
C GLU A 123 -17.56 -8.31 -11.11
N HIS A 124 -16.62 -7.37 -11.23
CA HIS A 124 -15.27 -7.61 -11.72
C HIS A 124 -14.42 -8.46 -10.75
N GLY A 125 -14.75 -8.48 -9.46
CA GLY A 125 -13.98 -9.20 -8.44
C GLY A 125 -12.71 -8.48 -7.96
N VAL A 126 -12.58 -7.18 -8.21
CA VAL A 126 -11.44 -6.36 -7.76
C VAL A 126 -11.63 -5.89 -6.31
N GLY A 127 -10.54 -5.81 -5.56
CA GLY A 127 -10.51 -5.20 -4.23
C GLY A 127 -10.20 -3.71 -4.23
N GLY A 128 -10.52 -3.02 -3.14
CA GLY A 128 -10.19 -1.60 -2.93
C GLY A 128 -9.24 -1.42 -1.74
N SER A 129 -8.13 -0.71 -1.93
CA SER A 129 -7.31 -0.19 -0.84
C SER A 129 -7.40 1.32 -0.86
N THR A 130 -8.00 1.93 0.16
CA THR A 130 -8.34 3.37 0.15
C THR A 130 -7.90 4.07 1.43
N PHE A 131 -7.95 5.40 1.40
CA PHE A 131 -7.75 6.23 2.58
C PHE A 131 -9.07 6.38 3.34
N ALA A 132 -8.99 6.50 4.67
CA ALA A 132 -10.18 6.75 5.45
C ALA A 132 -10.66 8.20 5.31
N ASP A 133 -9.76 9.18 5.37
CA ASP A 133 -10.12 10.60 5.24
C ASP A 133 -9.07 11.53 4.58
N TRP A 134 -8.11 10.98 3.84
CA TRP A 134 -7.07 11.79 3.20
C TRP A 134 -7.39 12.09 1.72
N TRP A 135 -7.76 13.34 1.42
CA TRP A 135 -8.06 13.81 0.07
C TRP A 135 -7.86 15.34 -0.08
N ALA A 136 -8.37 15.94 -1.17
CA ALA A 136 -8.32 17.38 -1.50
C ALA A 136 -6.92 17.99 -1.72
N TYR A 137 -5.89 17.16 -1.96
CA TYR A 137 -4.54 17.63 -2.32
C TYR A 137 -4.27 17.68 -3.84
N LYS A 138 -5.20 17.17 -4.66
CA LYS A 138 -5.20 17.25 -6.12
C LYS A 138 -6.63 17.42 -6.64
N TYR A 139 -6.77 17.86 -7.88
CA TYR A 139 -8.07 17.99 -8.52
C TYR A 139 -8.78 16.64 -8.69
N GLU A 140 -8.03 15.58 -9.02
CA GLU A 140 -8.57 14.22 -9.22
C GLU A 140 -9.11 13.53 -7.96
N VAL A 141 -8.96 14.16 -6.79
CA VAL A 141 -9.40 13.64 -5.49
C VAL A 141 -10.44 14.53 -4.81
N ASN A 142 -11.04 15.46 -5.55
CA ASN A 142 -11.94 16.48 -4.98
C ASN A 142 -13.30 15.91 -4.54
N ASP A 143 -13.77 14.85 -5.20
CA ASP A 143 -15.05 14.20 -4.91
C ASP A 143 -14.93 13.08 -3.87
N ALA A 144 -13.77 12.92 -3.24
CA ALA A 144 -13.56 11.91 -2.22
C ALA A 144 -14.45 12.18 -1.00
N ILE A 145 -15.00 11.10 -0.42
CA ILE A 145 -15.85 11.16 0.77
C ILE A 145 -15.38 10.13 1.80
N PRO A 146 -15.58 10.38 3.11
CA PRO A 146 -15.14 9.44 4.15
C PRO A 146 -15.97 8.15 4.17
N TYR A 147 -17.10 8.13 3.49
CA TYR A 147 -17.97 6.96 3.32
C TYR A 147 -17.47 5.98 2.25
N ASN A 148 -16.42 6.33 1.50
CA ASN A 148 -15.97 5.59 0.32
C ASN A 148 -15.77 4.09 0.61
N ALA A 149 -14.95 3.80 1.61
CA ALA A 149 -14.65 2.44 2.06
C ALA A 149 -15.90 1.68 2.51
N ALA A 150 -16.80 2.36 3.24
CA ALA A 150 -18.02 1.75 3.77
C ALA A 150 -19.02 1.38 2.66
N ILE A 151 -19.21 2.27 1.68
CA ILE A 151 -20.07 2.01 0.52
C ILE A 151 -19.55 0.82 -0.29
N MET A 152 -18.25 0.80 -0.57
CA MET A 152 -17.62 -0.34 -1.25
C MET A 152 -17.78 -1.63 -0.44
N HIS A 153 -17.54 -1.58 0.88
CA HIS A 153 -17.68 -2.74 1.76
C HIS A 153 -19.12 -3.30 1.76
N ASN A 154 -20.12 -2.43 1.89
CA ASN A 154 -21.54 -2.80 1.91
C ASN A 154 -22.00 -3.42 0.58
N GLN A 155 -21.38 -3.04 -0.53
CA GLN A 155 -21.59 -3.68 -1.85
C GLN A 155 -20.89 -5.05 -1.97
N GLY A 156 -20.12 -5.46 -0.97
CA GLY A 156 -19.42 -6.74 -0.91
C GLY A 156 -18.02 -6.75 -1.51
N VAL A 157 -17.42 -5.58 -1.74
CA VAL A 157 -16.02 -5.43 -2.18
C VAL A 157 -15.09 -5.71 -1.00
N THR A 158 -13.96 -6.40 -1.24
CA THR A 158 -12.92 -6.52 -0.22
C THR A 158 -12.19 -5.19 -0.09
N VAL A 159 -12.38 -4.50 1.04
CA VAL A 159 -11.83 -3.15 1.27
C VAL A 159 -10.77 -3.18 2.35
N ALA A 160 -9.62 -2.56 2.06
CA ALA A 160 -8.56 -2.31 3.03
C ALA A 160 -8.29 -0.81 3.19
N ILE A 161 -7.88 -0.40 4.38
CA ILE A 161 -7.40 0.97 4.63
C ILE A 161 -5.88 0.99 4.58
N ASN A 162 -5.32 1.93 3.81
CA ASN A 162 -3.88 2.22 3.78
C ASN A 162 -3.62 3.68 4.18
N SER A 163 -2.36 4.01 4.45
CA SER A 163 -1.94 5.37 4.83
C SER A 163 -1.12 6.08 3.77
N ASP A 164 -0.36 5.34 2.95
CA ASP A 164 0.69 5.88 2.06
C ASP A 164 1.67 6.85 2.76
N ASP A 165 1.76 6.72 4.09
CA ASP A 165 2.59 7.52 4.99
C ASP A 165 3.09 6.65 6.15
N ALA A 166 4.38 6.79 6.47
CA ALA A 166 5.05 5.95 7.46
C ALA A 166 4.61 6.23 8.90
N GLU A 167 4.24 7.47 9.23
CA GLU A 167 3.81 7.81 10.59
C GLU A 167 2.35 7.41 10.80
N MET A 168 1.48 7.67 9.83
CA MET A 168 0.08 7.28 9.85
C MET A 168 -0.09 5.76 9.76
N SER A 169 0.84 5.04 9.11
CA SER A 169 0.83 3.56 9.08
C SER A 169 0.81 2.95 10.50
N ARG A 170 1.44 3.63 11.47
CA ARG A 170 1.48 3.20 12.88
C ARG A 170 0.16 3.41 13.62
N ARG A 171 -0.81 4.09 13.00
CA ARG A 171 -2.11 4.47 13.55
C ARG A 171 -3.27 4.00 12.68
N LEU A 172 -3.05 2.99 11.82
CA LEU A 172 -4.10 2.44 10.96
C LEU A 172 -5.32 1.92 11.74
N ASN A 173 -5.15 1.53 13.01
CA ASN A 173 -6.26 1.21 13.91
C ASN A 173 -7.23 2.41 14.10
N GLN A 174 -6.69 3.64 14.16
CA GLN A 174 -7.50 4.85 14.25
C GLN A 174 -8.17 5.17 12.91
N GLU A 175 -7.47 4.93 11.80
CA GLU A 175 -8.04 5.06 10.45
C GLU A 175 -9.21 4.09 10.23
N ALA A 176 -9.09 2.85 10.69
CA ALA A 176 -10.18 1.87 10.67
C ALA A 176 -11.39 2.35 11.51
N ALA A 177 -11.15 2.95 12.68
CA ALA A 177 -12.23 3.43 13.56
C ALA A 177 -13.09 4.51 12.90
N LYS A 178 -12.54 5.29 11.96
CA LYS A 178 -13.30 6.30 11.18
C LYS A 178 -14.43 5.66 10.36
N LEU A 179 -14.29 4.41 9.96
CA LEU A 179 -15.33 3.68 9.23
C LEU A 179 -16.58 3.40 10.08
N ILE A 180 -16.42 3.30 11.40
CA ILE A 180 -17.56 3.22 12.32
C ILE A 180 -18.28 4.58 12.33
N LYS A 181 -17.52 5.67 12.44
CA LYS A 181 -18.07 7.03 12.55
C LYS A 181 -18.82 7.47 11.29
N TYR A 182 -18.21 7.29 10.12
CA TYR A 182 -18.79 7.72 8.85
C TYR A 182 -19.64 6.61 8.24
N GLY A 183 -19.12 5.39 8.14
CA GLY A 183 -19.77 4.30 7.43
C GLY A 183 -20.82 3.50 8.20
N GLY A 184 -20.88 3.64 9.53
CA GLY A 184 -21.74 2.82 10.39
C GLY A 184 -21.34 1.34 10.42
N LEU A 185 -20.10 1.01 10.02
CA LEU A 185 -19.57 -0.35 10.11
C LEU A 185 -19.47 -0.77 11.57
N SER A 186 -19.66 -2.06 11.84
CA SER A 186 -19.33 -2.65 13.14
C SER A 186 -17.83 -2.58 13.42
N GLU A 187 -17.46 -2.69 14.69
CA GLU A 187 -16.04 -2.73 15.10
C GLU A 187 -15.28 -3.87 14.41
N GLN A 188 -15.92 -5.02 14.21
CA GLN A 188 -15.30 -6.17 13.54
C GLN A 188 -15.06 -5.92 12.05
N GLU A 189 -16.03 -5.33 11.35
CA GLU A 189 -15.90 -4.96 9.94
C GLU A 189 -14.82 -3.88 9.75
N ALA A 190 -14.81 -2.86 10.62
CA ALA A 190 -13.78 -1.83 10.62
C ALA A 190 -12.39 -2.45 10.85
N TRP A 191 -12.23 -3.30 11.87
CA TRP A 191 -10.95 -3.96 12.18
C TRP A 191 -10.47 -4.88 11.04
N ALA A 192 -11.40 -5.54 10.34
CA ALA A 192 -11.07 -6.38 9.18
C ALA A 192 -10.35 -5.59 8.07
N THR A 193 -10.65 -4.30 7.91
CA THR A 193 -10.04 -3.46 6.85
C THR A 193 -8.55 -3.19 7.05
N VAL A 194 -8.01 -3.42 8.25
CA VAL A 194 -6.58 -3.25 8.57
C VAL A 194 -5.90 -4.56 8.98
N THR A 195 -6.61 -5.68 8.88
CA THR A 195 -6.10 -7.01 9.24
C THR A 195 -6.36 -8.04 8.13
N ILE A 196 -7.51 -8.71 8.15
CA ILE A 196 -7.78 -9.84 7.24
C ILE A 196 -8.02 -9.39 5.80
N ASN A 197 -8.59 -8.21 5.56
CA ASN A 197 -8.85 -7.72 4.21
C ASN A 197 -7.55 -7.39 3.44
N PRO A 198 -6.58 -6.62 3.98
CA PRO A 198 -5.31 -6.44 3.30
C PRO A 198 -4.58 -7.78 3.11
N ALA A 199 -4.65 -8.71 4.08
CA ALA A 199 -4.09 -10.06 3.90
C ALA A 199 -4.74 -10.80 2.73
N LYS A 200 -6.07 -10.70 2.53
CA LYS A 200 -6.76 -11.27 1.36
C LYS A 200 -6.30 -10.62 0.06
N LEU A 201 -6.17 -9.28 0.02
CA LEU A 201 -5.73 -8.57 -1.18
C LEU A 201 -4.29 -8.89 -1.58
N LEU A 202 -3.45 -9.23 -0.61
CA LEU A 202 -2.06 -9.64 -0.80
C LEU A 202 -1.89 -11.16 -0.99
N HIS A 203 -2.98 -11.93 -0.92
CA HIS A 203 -2.99 -13.40 -1.00
C HIS A 203 -2.15 -14.06 0.11
N LEU A 204 -2.23 -13.51 1.32
CA LEU A 204 -1.55 -13.95 2.53
C LEU A 204 -2.53 -14.27 3.67
N ASN A 205 -3.82 -14.38 3.37
CA ASN A 205 -4.85 -14.60 4.38
C ASN A 205 -4.88 -16.02 4.95
N ASP A 206 -4.09 -16.94 4.41
CA ASP A 206 -3.77 -18.25 4.98
C ASP A 206 -2.70 -18.13 6.08
N ARG A 207 -1.81 -17.14 5.98
CA ARG A 207 -0.70 -16.91 6.91
C ARG A 207 -0.97 -15.86 7.98
N THR A 208 -1.57 -14.72 7.63
CA THR A 208 -1.71 -13.57 8.54
C THR A 208 -3.11 -12.96 8.51
N GLY A 209 -3.31 -11.87 9.25
CA GLY A 209 -4.52 -11.06 9.26
C GLY A 209 -5.66 -11.58 10.16
N SER A 210 -5.49 -12.71 10.86
CA SER A 210 -6.46 -13.17 11.88
C SER A 210 -5.79 -14.08 12.90
N ILE A 211 -6.36 -14.18 14.11
CA ILE A 211 -5.90 -15.12 15.13
C ILE A 211 -6.61 -16.47 14.91
N LYS A 212 -5.91 -17.42 14.29
CA LYS A 212 -6.37 -18.80 14.06
C LYS A 212 -5.17 -19.76 14.11
N GLU A 213 -5.41 -21.01 14.45
CA GLU A 213 -4.39 -22.06 14.38
C GLU A 213 -3.81 -22.18 12.96
N GLY A 214 -2.50 -22.43 12.87
CA GLY A 214 -1.77 -22.54 11.60
C GLY A 214 -1.29 -21.23 10.99
N LYS A 215 -1.65 -20.08 11.58
CA LYS A 215 -1.21 -18.74 11.14
C LYS A 215 0.06 -18.28 11.85
N ASP A 216 0.75 -17.32 11.23
CA ASP A 216 1.90 -16.64 11.80
C ASP A 216 1.49 -15.93 13.11
N ALA A 217 2.35 -16.04 14.12
CA ALA A 217 2.11 -15.48 15.45
C ALA A 217 2.42 -13.98 15.50
N ASP A 218 1.76 -13.23 14.62
CA ASP A 218 1.81 -11.77 14.51
C ASP A 218 0.68 -11.15 15.32
N VAL A 219 0.98 -10.71 16.54
CA VAL A 219 -0.03 -10.29 17.53
C VAL A 219 0.37 -8.99 18.18
N VAL A 220 -0.60 -8.10 18.37
CA VAL A 220 -0.45 -6.91 19.20
C VAL A 220 -1.31 -7.04 20.44
N VAL A 221 -0.68 -6.90 21.61
CA VAL A 221 -1.39 -6.80 22.88
C VAL A 221 -1.69 -5.33 23.11
N TRP A 222 -2.98 -5.00 23.25
CA TRP A 222 -3.46 -3.64 23.48
C TRP A 222 -3.94 -3.48 24.91
N SER A 223 -3.76 -2.28 25.47
CA SER A 223 -4.26 -1.92 26.80
C SER A 223 -5.80 -1.83 26.89
N GLY A 224 -6.50 -1.97 25.74
CA GLY A 224 -7.95 -1.83 25.59
C GLY A 224 -8.38 -2.08 24.15
N ASN A 225 -9.59 -1.66 23.78
CA ASN A 225 -10.09 -1.82 22.41
C ASN A 225 -9.17 -1.06 21.42
N PRO A 226 -8.56 -1.73 20.43
CA PRO A 226 -7.59 -1.11 19.53
C PRO A 226 -8.18 0.02 18.68
N LEU A 227 -9.49 0.08 18.49
CA LEU A 227 -10.17 1.17 17.74
C LEU A 227 -10.34 2.46 18.57
N SER A 228 -10.03 2.42 19.87
CA SER A 228 -10.04 3.60 20.74
C SER A 228 -8.74 4.40 20.62
N VAL A 229 -8.87 5.73 20.56
CA VAL A 229 -7.72 6.66 20.59
C VAL A 229 -6.94 6.65 21.90
N TYR A 230 -7.52 6.09 22.97
CA TYR A 230 -6.87 5.97 24.28
C TYR A 230 -6.04 4.69 24.43
N SER A 231 -6.26 3.70 23.57
CA SER A 231 -5.59 2.41 23.63
C SER A 231 -4.14 2.51 23.16
N LYS A 232 -3.27 1.81 23.87
CA LYS A 232 -1.84 1.75 23.57
C LYS A 232 -1.45 0.30 23.24
N ALA A 233 -0.58 0.13 22.25
CA ALA A 233 0.06 -1.15 22.04
C ALA A 233 1.05 -1.38 23.20
N GLU A 234 0.80 -2.40 24.00
CA GLU A 234 1.66 -2.79 25.12
C GLU A 234 2.80 -3.68 24.63
N LYS A 235 2.48 -4.63 23.74
CA LYS A 235 3.43 -5.55 23.14
C LYS A 235 3.14 -5.76 21.66
N THR A 236 4.19 -5.88 20.86
CA THR A 236 4.11 -6.34 19.47
C THR A 236 4.94 -7.59 19.32
N ILE A 237 4.30 -8.64 18.84
CA ILE A 237 4.86 -9.97 18.62
C ILE A 237 4.83 -10.21 17.12
N ILE A 238 5.97 -10.62 16.55
CA ILE A 238 6.11 -10.98 15.12
C ILE A 238 6.78 -12.34 15.08
N ASP A 239 6.20 -13.28 14.34
CA ASP A 239 6.67 -14.68 14.27
C ASP A 239 6.87 -15.31 15.66
N GLY A 240 6.05 -14.94 16.65
CA GLY A 240 6.14 -15.44 18.03
C GLY A 240 7.22 -14.78 18.90
N ALA A 241 8.05 -13.89 18.35
CA ALA A 241 9.06 -13.15 19.10
C ALA A 241 8.56 -11.75 19.50
N VAL A 242 8.86 -11.31 20.72
CA VAL A 242 8.49 -9.96 21.21
C VAL A 242 9.45 -8.92 20.63
N TYR A 243 8.96 -8.10 19.69
CA TYR A 243 9.73 -7.00 19.08
C TYR A 243 9.57 -5.68 19.83
N PHE A 244 8.39 -5.46 20.41
CA PHE A 244 8.11 -4.28 21.22
C PHE A 244 7.47 -4.68 22.55
N ASP A 245 7.91 -4.03 23.61
CA ASP A 245 7.35 -4.11 24.95
C ASP A 245 7.49 -2.72 25.59
N ILE A 246 6.35 -2.15 26.00
CA ILE A 246 6.29 -0.77 26.49
C ILE A 246 7.12 -0.55 27.76
N GLU A 247 7.23 -1.54 28.64
CA GLU A 247 8.00 -1.42 29.88
C GLU A 247 9.50 -1.39 29.58
N LYS A 248 9.96 -2.31 28.73
CA LYS A 248 11.35 -2.36 28.26
C LYS A 248 11.74 -1.11 27.47
N ASP A 249 10.82 -0.58 26.67
CA ASP A 249 11.06 0.67 25.94
C ASP A 249 11.23 1.87 26.90
N LEU A 250 10.41 1.96 27.95
CA LEU A 250 10.55 3.00 28.97
C LEU A 250 11.89 2.92 29.71
N GLU A 251 12.36 1.73 30.05
CA GLU A 251 13.69 1.51 30.64
C GLU A 251 14.81 1.92 29.68
N LYS A 252 14.74 1.48 28.42
CA LYS A 252 15.71 1.86 27.37
C LYS A 252 15.77 3.37 27.18
N ARG A 253 14.63 4.07 27.16
CA ARG A 253 14.58 5.53 27.04
C ARG A 253 15.28 6.22 28.22
N LYS A 254 15.10 5.73 29.44
CA LYS A 254 15.82 6.23 30.63
C LYS A 254 17.33 6.00 30.49
N ALA A 255 17.76 4.81 30.09
CA ALA A 255 19.16 4.47 29.88
C ALA A 255 19.81 5.34 28.79
N ILE A 256 19.17 5.47 27.63
CA ILE A 256 19.64 6.33 26.52
C ILE A 256 19.75 7.79 26.96
N LYS A 257 18.79 8.30 27.74
CA LYS A 257 18.84 9.67 28.26
C LYS A 257 20.03 9.86 29.20
N ALA A 258 20.29 8.90 30.09
CA ALA A 258 21.42 8.94 31.01
C ALA A 258 22.77 8.84 30.27
N GLU A 259 22.88 7.92 29.31
CA GLU A 259 24.07 7.76 28.47
C GLU A 259 24.33 9.04 27.64
N ARG A 260 23.30 9.60 27.01
CA ARG A 260 23.40 10.85 26.27
C ARG A 260 23.90 11.99 27.15
N ALA A 261 23.37 12.12 28.37
CA ALA A 261 23.83 13.14 29.32
C ALA A 261 25.30 12.94 29.72
N LYS A 262 25.71 11.68 29.98
CA LYS A 262 27.10 11.33 30.26
C LYS A 262 28.03 11.69 29.10
N LEU A 263 27.69 11.31 27.87
CA LEU A 263 28.47 11.62 26.68
C LEU A 263 28.59 13.13 26.44
N ILE A 264 27.50 13.88 26.62
CA ILE A 264 27.52 15.34 26.52
C ILE A 264 28.47 15.94 27.58
N ASN A 265 28.41 15.48 28.82
CA ASN A 265 29.30 15.97 29.88
C ASN A 265 30.77 15.64 29.60
N MET A 266 31.06 14.43 29.11
CA MET A 266 32.43 14.05 28.71
C MET A 266 32.94 14.93 27.57
N MET A 267 32.12 15.19 26.55
CA MET A 267 32.47 16.09 25.45
C MET A 267 32.71 17.54 25.93
N LEU A 268 31.92 18.02 26.89
CA LEU A 268 32.11 19.36 27.48
C LEU A 268 33.42 19.44 28.28
N GLN A 269 33.74 18.42 29.07
CA GLN A 269 34.98 18.37 29.85
C GLN A 269 36.22 18.30 28.95
N GLU A 270 36.19 17.48 27.90
CA GLU A 270 37.27 17.42 26.90
C GLU A 270 37.46 18.76 26.18
N LYS A 271 36.36 19.46 25.85
CA LYS A 271 36.42 20.81 25.29
C LYS A 271 37.08 21.80 26.27
N ILE A 272 36.73 21.76 27.55
CA ILE A 272 37.33 22.64 28.59
C ILE A 272 38.83 22.39 28.72
N LYS A 273 39.27 21.13 28.60
CA LYS A 273 40.69 20.75 28.63
C LYS A 273 41.48 21.09 27.36
N GLY A 274 40.86 21.76 26.38
CA GLY A 274 41.51 22.15 25.12
C GLY A 274 41.58 21.03 24.08
N GLY A 275 40.79 19.95 24.24
CA GLY A 275 40.70 18.86 23.27
C GLY A 275 40.13 19.31 21.92
N LYS A 276 40.42 18.55 20.86
CA LYS A 276 39.90 18.82 19.51
C LYS A 276 38.37 18.72 19.51
N THR A 277 37.70 19.72 18.94
CA THR A 277 36.23 19.76 18.83
C THR A 277 35.79 19.61 17.38
N GLN A 278 34.55 19.19 17.17
CA GLN A 278 33.91 19.17 15.84
C GLN A 278 32.61 19.98 15.88
N ALA A 279 32.27 20.61 14.76
CA ALA A 279 30.98 21.25 14.59
C ALA A 279 29.85 20.21 14.63
N PRO A 280 28.67 20.56 15.14
CA PRO A 280 27.51 19.66 15.12
C PRO A 280 27.15 19.29 13.68
N LYS A 281 27.28 18.00 13.34
CA LYS A 281 26.78 17.46 12.08
C LYS A 281 25.31 17.13 12.23
N LYS A 282 24.46 17.67 11.35
CA LYS A 282 23.05 17.28 11.28
C LYS A 282 22.99 15.80 10.92
N LYS A 283 22.29 15.00 11.74
CA LYS A 283 21.96 13.63 11.37
C LYS A 283 20.82 13.70 10.37
N THR A 284 21.12 13.51 9.09
CA THR A 284 20.08 13.32 8.06
C THR A 284 19.42 11.98 8.31
N GLN A 285 18.09 11.96 8.43
CA GLN A 285 17.34 10.70 8.36
C GLN A 285 17.53 10.17 6.94
N LYS A 286 18.29 9.08 6.80
CA LYS A 286 18.38 8.33 5.55
C LYS A 286 17.19 7.37 5.56
N LEU A 287 16.27 7.51 4.61
CA LEU A 287 15.29 6.47 4.33
C LEU A 287 16.06 5.31 3.72
N PHE A 288 16.02 4.15 4.37
CA PHE A 288 16.57 2.93 3.82
C PHE A 288 15.53 2.31 2.90
N HIS A 289 15.91 2.12 1.65
CA HIS A 289 15.13 1.42 0.62
C HIS A 289 15.74 0.04 0.39
N CYS A 290 15.02 -0.85 -0.30
CA CYS A 290 15.49 -2.20 -0.60
C CYS A 290 16.84 -2.23 -1.32
N ASP A 291 17.18 -1.16 -2.06
CA ASP A 291 18.44 -1.01 -2.80
C ASP A 291 19.50 -0.17 -2.05
N THR A 292 19.29 0.14 -0.77
CA THR A 292 20.25 0.90 0.02
C THR A 292 21.33 -0.03 0.56
N GLU A 293 22.51 0.02 -0.05
CA GLU A 293 23.77 -0.49 0.53
C GLU A 293 24.14 0.22 1.85
#